data_AF-A0A1Y3EDP0-F1
#
_entry.id   AF-A0A1Y3EDP0-F1
#
_cell.length_a   1.000
_cell.length_b   1.000
_cell.length_c   1.000
_cell.angle_alpha   90.00
_cell.angle_beta   90.00
_cell.angle_gamma   90.00
#
_symmetry.space_group_name_H-M   'P 1'
#
loop_
_entity.id
_entity.type
_entity.pdbx_description
1 polymer ?
#
loop_
_entity_poly.entity_id
_entity_poly.type
_entity_poly.pdbx_seq_one_letter_code
_entity_poly.pdbx_strand_id
1 'polypeptide(L)'
;MSDMLRDDNYPIPRCVSEFGVQSLPDLETWRSAGVDPDDAKLFSAEVLHRQHHPLAHFSMLRQTMRHFPLPAQNKSTLSTYVLLTQLHQALVYKTAVEHWRRWRHRLDESTGRGWTSCVLYWQLNDIWQAPSWSTVDYGLKWKLAHYYAVKFYAPLLVTANCSSTSGRCSVFVVSDLTAQLVNVTVEVRFYCWDWPDPLASIKRPVGSVPPQGSLLVFEFPFGNFFHLVTLAVLNSSTGLPLGPVNTHLLTKIPRLDGAEVGKVEVVGLKAL
;
A
#
# COMPACT_ATOMS: atom_id res chain seq x y z
N MET A 1 -2.73 -12.83 -15.57
CA MET A 1 -2.37 -12.21 -14.28
C MET A 1 -3.48 -11.27 -13.86
N SER A 2 -4.13 -11.55 -12.72
CA SER A 2 -5.15 -10.70 -12.10
C SER A 2 -4.54 -9.38 -11.63
N ASP A 3 -5.40 -8.41 -11.34
CA ASP A 3 -5.00 -7.10 -10.81
C ASP A 3 -4.66 -7.21 -9.33
N MET A 4 -3.42 -6.93 -8.95
CA MET A 4 -2.93 -7.08 -7.58
C MET A 4 -3.35 -5.94 -6.64
N LEU A 5 -3.95 -4.85 -7.13
CA LEU A 5 -4.53 -3.83 -6.24
C LEU A 5 -6.02 -4.07 -5.97
N ARG A 6 -6.60 -5.13 -6.55
CA ARG A 6 -7.98 -5.54 -6.26
C ARG A 6 -8.02 -6.52 -5.10
N ASP A 7 -8.65 -6.07 -4.02
CA ASP A 7 -8.80 -6.78 -2.76
C ASP A 7 -9.45 -8.16 -2.90
N ASP A 8 -10.49 -8.27 -3.74
CA ASP A 8 -11.26 -9.50 -3.93
C ASP A 8 -10.46 -10.64 -4.61
N ASN A 9 -9.26 -10.36 -5.11
CA ASN A 9 -8.39 -11.36 -5.72
C ASN A 9 -7.60 -12.17 -4.68
N TYR A 10 -7.55 -11.73 -3.42
CA TYR A 10 -6.79 -12.40 -2.38
C TYR A 10 -7.59 -13.55 -1.76
N PRO A 11 -6.96 -14.73 -1.57
CA PRO A 11 -7.60 -15.81 -0.83
C PRO A 11 -7.68 -15.47 0.66
N ILE A 12 -8.53 -16.19 1.40
CA ILE A 12 -8.70 -16.02 2.85
C ILE A 12 -8.18 -17.28 3.56
N PRO A 13 -6.86 -17.45 3.75
CA PRO A 13 -6.31 -18.59 4.47
C PRO A 13 -6.31 -18.37 5.99
N ARG A 14 -5.96 -19.43 6.75
CA ARG A 14 -5.70 -19.32 8.19
C ARG A 14 -4.40 -18.57 8.50
N CYS A 15 -3.38 -18.70 7.65
CA CYS A 15 -2.10 -18.01 7.75
C CYS A 15 -1.53 -17.85 6.35
N VAL A 16 -0.99 -16.66 6.08
CA VAL A 16 -0.21 -16.37 4.88
C VAL A 16 1.25 -16.38 5.31
N SER A 17 1.91 -17.52 5.17
CA SER A 17 3.32 -17.64 5.55
C SER A 17 4.25 -16.93 4.57
N GLU A 18 3.82 -16.78 3.32
CA GLU A 18 4.57 -16.08 2.27
C GLU A 18 3.60 -15.45 1.26
N PHE A 19 3.92 -14.22 0.85
CA PHE A 19 3.38 -13.56 -0.34
C PHE A 19 4.31 -12.43 -0.74
N GLY A 20 4.37 -12.09 -2.03
CA GLY A 20 5.16 -10.94 -2.43
C GLY A 20 5.12 -10.64 -3.91
N VAL A 21 5.62 -9.46 -4.26
CA VAL A 21 5.91 -9.02 -5.63
C VAL A 21 7.27 -8.36 -5.66
N GLN A 22 7.96 -8.46 -6.79
CA GLN A 22 9.27 -7.82 -6.94
C GLN A 22 9.17 -6.31 -7.12
N SER A 23 10.23 -5.63 -6.71
CA SER A 23 10.57 -4.26 -7.09
C SER A 23 12.07 -4.15 -7.38
N LEU A 24 12.46 -3.06 -8.05
CA LEU A 24 13.87 -2.71 -8.22
C LEU A 24 14.43 -2.09 -6.93
N PRO A 25 15.73 -2.29 -6.63
CA PRO A 25 16.37 -1.68 -5.47
C PRO A 25 16.50 -0.15 -5.63
N ASP A 26 16.76 0.53 -4.51
CA ASP A 26 16.98 1.98 -4.43
C ASP A 26 18.10 2.46 -5.37
N LEU A 27 18.04 3.74 -5.73
CA LEU A 27 19.00 4.36 -6.65
C LEU A 27 20.44 4.25 -6.14
N GLU A 28 20.69 4.44 -4.84
CA GLU A 28 22.05 4.30 -4.30
C GLU A 28 22.51 2.84 -4.26
N THR A 29 21.58 1.89 -4.08
CA THR A 29 21.88 0.46 -4.16
C THR A 29 22.36 0.11 -5.57
N TRP A 30 21.73 0.64 -6.63
CA TRP A 30 22.22 0.50 -8.00
C TRP A 30 23.61 1.10 -8.21
N ARG A 31 23.83 2.33 -7.73
CA ARG A 31 25.13 3.01 -7.86
C ARG A 31 26.24 2.23 -7.15
N SER A 32 25.95 1.64 -5.97
CA SER A 32 26.90 0.78 -5.26
C SER A 32 27.29 -0.48 -6.04
N ALA A 33 26.45 -0.91 -6.99
CA ALA A 33 26.69 -2.05 -7.86
C ALA A 33 27.37 -1.67 -9.19
N GLY A 34 27.78 -0.40 -9.35
CA GLY A 34 28.40 0.11 -10.57
C GLY A 34 27.42 0.38 -11.71
N VAL A 35 26.13 0.53 -11.41
CA VAL A 35 25.09 0.84 -12.40
C VAL A 35 24.54 2.24 -12.12
N ASP A 36 24.70 3.15 -13.07
CA ASP A 36 24.06 4.47 -12.97
C ASP A 36 22.58 4.37 -13.36
N PRO A 37 21.63 4.56 -12.42
CA PRO A 37 20.21 4.40 -12.71
C PRO A 37 19.64 5.50 -13.62
N ASP A 38 20.34 6.62 -13.80
CA ASP A 38 19.89 7.71 -14.67
C ASP A 38 20.29 7.48 -16.13
N ASP A 39 21.35 6.69 -16.37
CA ASP A 39 21.79 6.30 -17.72
C ASP A 39 21.25 4.92 -18.14
N ALA A 40 21.25 3.95 -17.21
CA ALA A 40 20.89 2.57 -17.49
C ALA A 40 19.42 2.40 -17.89
N LYS A 41 19.15 1.38 -18.70
CA LYS A 41 17.79 0.97 -19.10
C LYS A 41 17.38 -0.32 -18.39
N LEU A 42 16.08 -0.50 -18.17
CA LEU A 42 15.53 -1.68 -17.50
C LEU A 42 15.90 -3.03 -18.15
N PHE A 43 16.11 -3.03 -19.48
CA PHE A 43 16.48 -4.22 -20.26
C PHE A 43 17.95 -4.19 -20.73
N SER A 44 18.80 -3.39 -20.08
CA SER A 44 20.25 -3.43 -20.30
C SER A 44 20.86 -4.74 -19.77
N ALA A 45 22.04 -5.11 -20.28
CA ALA A 45 22.68 -6.38 -19.94
C ALA A 45 23.02 -6.48 -18.44
N GLU A 46 23.50 -5.39 -17.85
CA GLU A 46 23.87 -5.28 -16.45
C GLU A 46 22.68 -5.40 -15.48
N VAL A 47 21.50 -4.90 -15.88
CA VAL A 47 20.26 -5.02 -15.08
C VAL A 47 19.65 -6.40 -15.29
N LEU A 48 19.62 -6.93 -16.52
CA LEU A 48 19.11 -8.27 -16.80
C LEU A 48 19.94 -9.37 -16.15
N HIS A 49 21.27 -9.23 -16.11
CA HIS A 49 22.16 -10.17 -15.46
C HIS A 49 21.81 -10.36 -13.97
N ARG A 50 21.35 -9.31 -13.29
CA ARG A 50 20.96 -9.34 -11.88
C ARG A 50 19.55 -9.87 -11.64
N GLN A 51 18.74 -10.01 -12.69
CA GLN A 51 17.38 -10.52 -12.57
C GLN A 51 17.38 -12.05 -12.63
N HIS A 52 17.15 -12.70 -11.48
CA HIS A 52 17.17 -14.16 -11.37
C HIS A 52 15.77 -14.81 -11.42
N HIS A 53 14.71 -14.00 -11.47
CA HIS A 53 13.35 -14.49 -11.64
C HIS A 53 12.92 -14.41 -13.12
N PRO A 54 12.55 -15.55 -13.75
CA PRO A 54 12.16 -15.57 -15.15
C PRO A 54 11.02 -14.60 -15.47
N LEU A 55 11.18 -13.79 -16.52
CA LEU A 55 10.18 -12.83 -17.01
C LEU A 55 9.75 -11.75 -16.00
N ALA A 56 10.50 -11.55 -14.92
CA ALA A 56 10.08 -10.67 -13.83
C ALA A 56 9.94 -9.20 -14.25
N HIS A 57 10.82 -8.67 -15.10
CA HIS A 57 10.70 -7.29 -15.59
C HIS A 57 9.41 -7.08 -16.38
N PHE A 58 9.03 -8.04 -17.24
CA PHE A 58 7.76 -7.98 -17.95
C PHE A 58 6.57 -8.04 -17.00
N SER A 59 6.61 -8.91 -15.99
CA SER A 59 5.55 -9.04 -14.98
C SER A 59 5.42 -7.76 -14.14
N MET A 60 6.53 -7.19 -13.67
CA MET A 60 6.57 -5.93 -12.92
C MET A 60 6.01 -4.78 -13.75
N LEU A 61 6.48 -4.60 -14.98
CA LEU A 61 5.98 -3.56 -15.89
C LEU A 61 4.50 -3.72 -16.17
N ARG A 62 4.06 -4.93 -16.49
CA ARG A 62 2.65 -5.23 -16.80
C ARG A 62 1.73 -4.88 -15.64
N GLN A 63 2.12 -5.20 -14.41
CA GLN A 63 1.31 -4.88 -13.23
C GLN A 63 1.33 -3.37 -12.92
N THR A 64 2.50 -2.75 -12.99
CA THR A 64 2.68 -1.31 -12.79
C THR A 64 1.82 -0.50 -13.77
N MET A 65 1.83 -0.86 -15.07
CA MET A 65 1.04 -0.19 -16.13
C MET A 65 -0.48 -0.23 -15.93
N ARG A 66 -1.01 -1.12 -15.09
CA ARG A 66 -2.46 -1.19 -14.85
C ARG A 66 -2.97 0.04 -14.09
N HIS A 67 -2.11 0.65 -13.27
CA HIS A 67 -2.45 1.68 -12.29
C HIS A 67 -1.62 2.94 -12.39
N PHE A 68 -0.41 2.83 -12.95
CA PHE A 68 0.50 3.95 -13.13
C PHE A 68 0.78 4.16 -14.62
N PRO A 69 0.72 5.41 -15.12
CA PRO A 69 1.15 5.71 -16.46
C PRO A 69 2.66 5.53 -16.54
N LEU A 70 3.14 4.73 -17.50
CA LEU A 70 4.57 4.69 -17.80
C LEU A 70 4.95 5.89 -18.67
N PRO A 71 6.10 6.53 -18.41
CA PRO A 71 6.67 7.49 -19.34
C PRO A 71 7.01 6.82 -20.68
N ALA A 72 7.13 7.62 -21.73
CA ALA A 72 7.56 7.12 -23.03
C ALA A 72 8.93 6.42 -22.88
N GLN A 73 9.17 5.34 -23.64
CA GLN A 73 10.39 4.53 -23.48
C GLN A 73 11.67 5.35 -23.66
N ASN A 74 11.67 6.30 -24.60
CA ASN A 74 12.79 7.21 -24.84
C ASN A 74 13.06 8.19 -23.69
N LYS A 75 12.08 8.43 -22.81
CA LYS A 75 12.20 9.28 -21.62
C LYS A 75 12.35 8.49 -20.32
N SER A 76 12.19 7.17 -20.37
CA SER A 76 12.31 6.31 -19.17
C SER A 76 13.76 5.91 -18.91
N THR A 77 14.17 6.08 -17.66
CA THR A 77 15.45 5.64 -17.09
C THR A 77 15.20 4.48 -16.12
N LEU A 78 16.26 3.80 -15.66
CA LEU A 78 16.12 2.84 -14.57
C LEU A 78 15.55 3.52 -13.30
N SER A 79 15.95 4.77 -13.01
CA SER A 79 15.43 5.54 -11.87
C SER A 79 13.91 5.74 -11.89
N THR A 80 13.34 5.98 -13.09
CA THR A 80 11.89 6.03 -13.30
C THR A 80 11.22 4.71 -12.90
N TYR A 81 11.78 3.58 -13.35
CA TYR A 81 11.23 2.27 -13.04
C TYR A 81 11.42 1.87 -11.57
N VAL A 82 12.49 2.32 -10.92
CA VAL A 82 12.71 2.10 -9.48
C VAL A 82 11.54 2.67 -8.68
N LEU A 83 11.21 3.95 -8.91
CA LEU A 83 10.08 4.60 -8.23
C LEU A 83 8.76 3.85 -8.47
N LEU A 84 8.45 3.57 -9.73
CA LEU A 84 7.15 2.99 -10.10
C LEU A 84 7.00 1.55 -9.60
N THR A 85 8.05 0.73 -9.70
CA THR A 85 8.01 -0.66 -9.24
C THR A 85 7.98 -0.76 -7.71
N GLN A 86 8.70 0.11 -6.99
CA GLN A 86 8.61 0.18 -5.53
C GLN A 86 7.25 0.69 -5.05
N LEU A 87 6.68 1.69 -5.71
CA LEU A 87 5.34 2.19 -5.39
C LEU A 87 4.27 1.11 -5.61
N HIS A 88 4.36 0.41 -6.75
CA HIS A 88 3.50 -0.73 -7.02
C HIS A 88 3.64 -1.81 -5.94
N GLN A 89 4.87 -2.21 -5.59
CA GLN A 89 5.10 -3.19 -4.53
C GLN A 89 4.51 -2.75 -3.19
N ALA A 90 4.72 -1.50 -2.79
CA ALA A 90 4.19 -0.95 -1.54
C ALA A 90 2.66 -1.01 -1.47
N LEU A 91 1.99 -0.66 -2.57
CA LEU A 91 0.52 -0.67 -2.63
C LEU A 91 -0.04 -2.10 -2.71
N VAL A 92 0.63 -3.02 -3.41
CA VAL A 92 0.26 -4.44 -3.37
C VAL A 92 0.38 -5.00 -1.96
N TYR A 93 1.46 -4.68 -1.24
CA TYR A 93 1.66 -5.19 0.12
C TYR A 93 0.63 -4.61 1.07
N LYS A 94 0.36 -3.31 0.96
CA LYS A 94 -0.73 -2.65 1.69
C LYS A 94 -2.07 -3.34 1.44
N THR A 95 -2.49 -3.49 0.19
CA THR A 95 -3.78 -4.10 -0.16
C THR A 95 -3.89 -5.52 0.37
N ALA A 96 -2.86 -6.34 0.13
CA ALA A 96 -2.85 -7.74 0.56
C ALA A 96 -2.90 -7.88 2.09
N VAL A 97 -2.03 -7.16 2.80
CA VAL A 97 -1.96 -7.22 4.27
C VAL A 97 -3.24 -6.71 4.89
N GLU A 98 -3.77 -5.59 4.41
CA GLU A 98 -5.04 -5.05 4.91
C GLU A 98 -6.20 -6.03 4.68
N HIS A 99 -6.26 -6.69 3.52
CA HIS A 99 -7.23 -7.75 3.26
C HIS A 99 -7.18 -8.85 4.32
N TRP A 100 -6.03 -9.46 4.52
CA TRP A 100 -5.88 -10.56 5.46
C TRP A 100 -6.07 -10.13 6.91
N ARG A 101 -5.61 -8.94 7.29
CA ARG A 101 -5.83 -8.38 8.62
C ARG A 101 -7.31 -8.16 8.92
N ARG A 102 -8.13 -7.79 7.92
CA ARG A 102 -9.59 -7.71 8.11
C ARG A 102 -10.25 -9.05 8.35
N TRP A 103 -9.61 -10.17 8.02
CA TRP A 103 -10.12 -11.52 8.27
C TRP A 103 -9.65 -12.14 9.59
N ARG A 104 -8.88 -11.39 10.39
CA ARG A 104 -8.63 -11.74 11.80
C ARG A 104 -9.95 -11.77 12.57
N HIS A 105 -10.19 -12.87 13.27
CA HIS A 105 -11.42 -13.13 14.04
C HIS A 105 -12.74 -12.94 13.27
N ARG A 106 -12.72 -13.14 11.95
CA ARG A 106 -13.92 -13.14 11.09
C ARG A 106 -13.97 -14.42 10.28
N LEU A 107 -15.18 -14.95 10.11
CA LEU A 107 -15.48 -16.12 9.28
C LEU A 107 -16.44 -15.70 8.16
N ASP A 108 -16.13 -16.10 6.94
CA ASP A 108 -17.09 -16.14 5.86
C ASP A 108 -17.86 -17.46 5.97
N GLU A 109 -19.09 -17.39 6.50
CA GLU A 109 -19.96 -18.56 6.69
C GLU A 109 -20.28 -19.29 5.38
N SER A 110 -20.27 -18.59 4.25
CA SER A 110 -20.60 -19.19 2.96
C SER A 110 -19.48 -20.06 2.40
N THR A 111 -18.23 -19.72 2.69
CA THR A 111 -17.04 -20.44 2.19
C THR A 111 -16.30 -21.23 3.28
N GLY A 112 -16.62 -21.00 4.56
CA GLY A 112 -15.90 -21.54 5.72
C GLY A 112 -14.50 -20.95 5.92
N ARG A 113 -14.13 -19.92 5.15
CA ARG A 113 -12.80 -19.29 5.16
C ARG A 113 -12.75 -18.08 6.07
N GLY A 114 -11.62 -17.81 6.69
CA GLY A 114 -11.50 -16.73 7.68
C GLY A 114 -10.45 -17.03 8.73
N TRP A 115 -10.59 -16.41 9.91
CA TRP A 115 -9.71 -16.61 11.05
C TRP A 115 -8.22 -16.48 10.68
N THR A 116 -7.91 -15.51 9.83
CA THR A 116 -6.53 -15.28 9.39
C THR A 116 -5.72 -14.73 10.57
N SER A 117 -4.74 -15.50 11.04
CA SER A 117 -3.99 -15.21 12.26
C SER A 117 -2.52 -14.85 12.02
N CYS A 118 -2.03 -15.05 10.79
CA CYS A 118 -0.65 -14.74 10.39
C CYS A 118 -0.62 -14.15 8.98
N VAL A 119 0.23 -13.14 8.80
CA VAL A 119 0.52 -12.51 7.50
C VAL A 119 2.00 -12.17 7.47
N LEU A 120 2.77 -12.88 6.65
CA LEU A 120 4.21 -12.75 6.54
C LEU A 120 4.55 -12.53 5.06
N TYR A 121 5.11 -11.37 4.74
CA TYR A 121 5.53 -11.08 3.37
C TYR A 121 6.89 -11.72 3.08
N TRP A 122 7.02 -12.24 1.87
CA TRP A 122 8.29 -12.58 1.26
C TRP A 122 8.77 -11.33 0.51
N GLN A 123 9.93 -10.75 0.79
CA GLN A 123 10.91 -11.09 1.83
C GLN A 123 11.34 -9.82 2.58
N LEU A 124 12.05 -9.97 3.70
CA LEU A 124 12.54 -8.82 4.47
C LEU A 124 13.69 -8.11 3.75
N ASN A 125 14.82 -8.80 3.61
CA ASN A 125 16.10 -8.22 3.20
C ASN A 125 16.65 -8.82 1.90
N ASP A 126 17.63 -8.14 1.31
CA ASP A 126 18.43 -8.64 0.19
C ASP A 126 19.81 -9.14 0.62
N ILE A 127 20.32 -10.10 -0.14
CA ILE A 127 21.69 -10.65 0.01
C ILE A 127 22.72 -9.93 -0.88
N TRP A 128 22.28 -9.23 -1.92
CA TRP A 128 23.10 -8.47 -2.87
C TRP A 128 22.23 -7.51 -3.68
N GLN A 129 22.84 -6.63 -4.49
CA GLN A 129 22.13 -5.59 -5.26
C GLN A 129 21.44 -6.17 -6.50
N ALA A 130 20.20 -6.63 -6.33
CA ALA A 130 19.38 -7.18 -7.41
C ALA A 130 17.89 -6.85 -7.22
N PRO A 131 17.08 -6.90 -8.29
CA PRO A 131 15.62 -6.88 -8.15
C PRO A 131 15.14 -8.08 -7.33
N SER A 132 14.26 -7.83 -6.38
CA SER A 132 13.79 -8.86 -5.45
C SER A 132 12.46 -8.48 -4.81
N TRP A 133 11.95 -9.38 -3.96
CA TRP A 133 10.76 -9.16 -3.15
C TRP A 133 11.04 -8.43 -1.83
N SER A 134 12.29 -8.05 -1.58
CA SER A 134 12.69 -7.42 -0.33
C SER A 134 11.95 -6.09 -0.13
N THR A 135 11.81 -5.69 1.13
CA THR A 135 11.43 -4.33 1.49
C THR A 135 12.62 -3.54 2.02
N VAL A 136 13.71 -4.23 2.39
CA VAL A 136 14.99 -3.66 2.81
C VAL A 136 16.07 -4.12 1.82
N ASP A 137 16.72 -3.16 1.17
CA ASP A 137 17.82 -3.40 0.23
C ASP A 137 19.07 -3.97 0.91
N TYR A 138 20.01 -4.44 0.09
CA TYR A 138 21.31 -4.93 0.53
C TYR A 138 22.06 -3.93 1.40
N GLY A 139 22.00 -2.63 1.07
CA GLY A 139 22.59 -1.55 1.85
C GLY A 139 21.79 -1.16 3.10
N LEU A 140 20.86 -2.00 3.56
CA LEU A 140 19.92 -1.75 4.67
C LEU A 140 18.99 -0.54 4.47
N LYS A 141 18.85 -0.08 3.23
CA LYS A 141 17.95 1.01 2.86
C LYS A 141 16.51 0.51 2.77
N TRP A 142 15.59 1.30 3.30
CA TRP A 142 14.16 0.99 3.18
C TRP A 142 13.66 1.33 1.77
N LYS A 143 13.08 0.34 1.10
CA LYS A 143 12.21 0.59 -0.05
C LYS A 143 10.88 1.17 0.40
N LEU A 144 10.12 1.76 -0.53
CA LEU A 144 8.78 2.30 -0.23
C LEU A 144 7.87 1.29 0.50
N ALA A 145 7.97 0.01 0.17
CA ALA A 145 7.19 -1.05 0.81
C ALA A 145 7.44 -1.17 2.32
N HIS A 146 8.65 -0.88 2.81
CA HIS A 146 8.96 -0.96 4.25
C HIS A 146 8.33 0.21 5.03
N TYR A 147 8.32 1.42 4.45
CA TYR A 147 7.58 2.55 5.04
C TYR A 147 6.08 2.28 5.12
N TYR A 148 5.51 1.59 4.13
CA TYR A 148 4.12 1.14 4.19
C TYR A 148 3.94 0.03 5.24
N ALA A 149 4.92 -0.86 5.42
CA ALA A 149 4.84 -1.93 6.40
C ALA A 149 4.67 -1.42 7.84
N VAL A 150 5.37 -0.35 8.20
CA VAL A 150 5.18 0.34 9.49
C VAL A 150 3.71 0.76 9.69
N LYS A 151 3.03 1.19 8.62
CA LYS A 151 1.63 1.64 8.68
C LYS A 151 0.66 0.45 8.71
N PHE A 152 0.76 -0.47 7.75
CA PHE A 152 -0.21 -1.55 7.64
C PHE A 152 -0.06 -2.66 8.69
N TYR A 153 1.06 -2.70 9.43
CA TYR A 153 1.22 -3.50 10.64
C TYR A 153 1.07 -2.72 11.94
N ALA A 154 0.58 -1.48 11.91
CA ALA A 154 0.31 -0.75 13.13
C ALA A 154 -0.70 -1.52 14.01
N PRO A 155 -0.56 -1.47 15.36
CA PRO A 155 -1.42 -2.18 16.29
C PRO A 155 -2.91 -1.81 16.18
N LEU A 156 -3.20 -0.63 15.66
CA LEU A 156 -4.56 -0.16 15.40
C LEU A 156 -4.61 0.45 14.00
N LEU A 157 -5.53 -0.02 13.16
CA LEU A 157 -5.63 0.37 11.75
C LEU A 157 -7.09 0.50 11.33
N VAL A 158 -7.43 1.58 10.61
CA VAL A 158 -8.66 1.60 9.80
C VAL A 158 -8.30 1.24 8.37
N THR A 159 -9.10 0.38 7.75
CA THR A 159 -8.95 0.00 6.35
C THR A 159 -10.32 -0.15 5.69
N ALA A 160 -10.37 0.05 4.37
CA ALA A 160 -11.57 -0.11 3.57
C ALA A 160 -11.41 -1.24 2.56
N ASN A 161 -12.48 -2.00 2.35
CA ASN A 161 -12.67 -2.84 1.18
C ASN A 161 -13.70 -2.18 0.26
N CYS A 162 -13.29 -1.70 -0.91
CA CYS A 162 -14.15 -1.04 -1.88
C CYS A 162 -14.37 -1.93 -3.10
N SER A 163 -15.61 -2.39 -3.30
CA SER A 163 -15.97 -3.20 -4.45
C SER A 163 -16.48 -2.32 -5.59
N SER A 164 -15.75 -2.29 -6.70
CA SER A 164 -16.20 -1.58 -7.91
C SER A 164 -17.46 -2.20 -8.52
N THR A 165 -17.76 -3.48 -8.22
CA THR A 165 -18.95 -4.16 -8.73
C THR A 165 -20.22 -3.71 -7.99
N SER A 166 -20.15 -3.54 -6.66
CA SER A 166 -21.29 -3.07 -5.87
C SER A 166 -21.34 -1.55 -5.72
N GLY A 167 -20.24 -0.84 -6.00
CA GLY A 167 -20.11 0.60 -5.75
C GLY A 167 -20.14 0.94 -4.25
N ARG A 168 -19.72 0.00 -3.39
CA ARG A 168 -19.73 0.17 -1.93
C ARG A 168 -18.36 -0.09 -1.31
N CYS A 169 -18.05 0.70 -0.30
CA CYS A 169 -16.88 0.53 0.54
C CYS A 169 -17.32 0.11 1.94
N SER A 170 -16.78 -1.01 2.42
CA SER A 170 -16.95 -1.48 3.80
C SER A 170 -15.73 -1.05 4.62
N VAL A 171 -15.95 -0.35 5.74
CA VAL A 171 -14.90 0.22 6.59
C VAL A 171 -14.70 -0.62 7.84
N PHE A 172 -13.46 -1.00 8.10
CA PHE A 172 -13.09 -1.88 9.20
C PHE A 172 -12.07 -1.23 10.12
N VAL A 173 -12.17 -1.55 11.41
CA VAL A 173 -11.11 -1.30 12.38
C VAL A 173 -10.47 -2.64 12.74
N VAL A 174 -9.16 -2.73 12.56
CA VAL A 174 -8.34 -3.86 12.99
C VAL A 174 -7.55 -3.44 14.22
N SER A 175 -7.63 -4.26 15.27
CA SER A 175 -6.92 -4.07 16.52
C SER A 175 -6.08 -5.30 16.84
N ASP A 176 -4.80 -5.09 17.12
CA ASP A 176 -3.89 -6.08 17.68
C ASP A 176 -3.68 -5.86 19.18
N LEU A 177 -4.36 -4.86 19.76
CA LEU A 177 -4.30 -4.55 21.18
C LEU A 177 -4.93 -5.67 22.00
N THR A 178 -4.37 -5.90 23.19
CA THR A 178 -4.88 -6.90 24.15
C THR A 178 -6.10 -6.41 24.93
N ALA A 179 -6.27 -5.10 25.04
CA ALA A 179 -7.43 -4.47 25.68
C ALA A 179 -8.48 -4.05 24.65
N GLN A 180 -9.74 -4.14 25.05
CA GLN A 180 -10.86 -3.59 24.29
C GLN A 180 -10.73 -2.06 24.23
N LEU A 181 -10.93 -1.48 23.05
CA LEU A 181 -11.00 -0.02 22.91
C LEU A 181 -12.45 0.44 23.02
N VAL A 182 -12.65 1.54 23.74
CA VAL A 182 -13.93 2.22 23.89
C VAL A 182 -13.77 3.70 23.58
N ASN A 183 -14.88 4.41 23.36
CA ASN A 183 -14.87 5.85 23.11
C ASN A 183 -14.00 6.24 21.89
N VAL A 184 -14.23 5.53 20.79
CA VAL A 184 -13.50 5.68 19.53
C VAL A 184 -14.45 6.21 18.45
N THR A 185 -13.94 7.08 17.58
CA THR A 185 -14.65 7.53 16.37
C THR A 185 -13.83 7.17 15.15
N VAL A 186 -14.45 6.52 14.17
CA VAL A 186 -13.84 6.31 12.86
C VAL A 186 -14.21 7.48 11.96
N GLU A 187 -13.20 8.10 11.36
CA GLU A 187 -13.37 9.18 10.40
C GLU A 187 -12.94 8.72 9.00
N VAL A 188 -13.78 9.02 8.01
CA VAL A 188 -13.45 8.91 6.58
C VAL A 188 -13.57 10.30 5.98
N ARG A 189 -12.49 10.80 5.37
CA ARG A 189 -12.48 12.08 4.64
C ARG A 189 -12.31 11.84 3.16
N PHE A 190 -13.01 12.60 2.33
CA PHE A 190 -13.10 12.41 0.89
C PHE A 190 -12.40 13.55 0.15
N TYR A 191 -11.59 13.21 -0.85
CA TYR A 191 -10.76 14.17 -1.58
C TYR A 191 -10.89 14.03 -3.10
N CYS A 192 -10.56 15.11 -3.79
CA CYS A 192 -10.34 15.16 -5.22
C CYS A 192 -8.90 15.62 -5.50
N TRP A 193 -8.33 15.24 -6.64
CA TRP A 193 -6.92 15.50 -6.96
C TRP A 193 -6.54 16.99 -6.95
N ASP A 194 -7.43 17.84 -7.45
CA ASP A 194 -7.16 19.27 -7.65
C ASP A 194 -7.51 20.13 -6.42
N TRP A 195 -7.92 19.49 -5.31
CA TRP A 195 -8.31 20.20 -4.10
C TRP A 195 -7.59 19.63 -2.87
N PRO A 196 -6.78 20.43 -2.16
CA PRO A 196 -5.94 19.93 -1.08
C PRO A 196 -6.74 19.51 0.17
N ASP A 197 -7.90 20.13 0.37
CA ASP A 197 -8.74 19.91 1.54
C ASP A 197 -9.78 18.79 1.33
N PRO A 198 -10.27 18.15 2.40
CA PRO A 198 -11.37 17.21 2.27
C PRO A 198 -12.66 17.93 1.89
N LEU A 199 -13.33 17.44 0.83
CA LEU A 199 -14.61 17.97 0.37
C LEU A 199 -15.79 17.47 1.21
N ALA A 200 -15.63 16.31 1.85
CA ALA A 200 -16.64 15.73 2.73
C ALA A 200 -15.98 14.86 3.81
N SER A 201 -16.70 14.59 4.89
CA SER A 201 -16.30 13.59 5.88
C SER A 201 -17.48 12.84 6.48
N ILE A 202 -17.22 11.59 6.89
CA ILE A 202 -18.12 10.76 7.69
C ILE A 202 -17.40 10.48 9.01
N LYS A 203 -18.04 10.83 10.12
CA LYS A 203 -17.59 10.45 11.47
C LYS A 203 -18.58 9.47 12.06
N ARG A 204 -18.11 8.27 12.42
CA ARG A 204 -18.92 7.22 13.02
C ARG A 204 -18.38 6.87 14.41
N PRO A 205 -19.11 7.22 15.49
CA PRO A 205 -18.80 6.73 16.81
C PRO A 205 -18.89 5.20 16.85
N VAL A 206 -17.95 4.56 17.53
CA VAL A 206 -17.84 3.11 17.69
C VAL A 206 -17.93 2.81 19.17
N GLY A 207 -18.95 2.04 19.57
CA GLY A 207 -19.19 1.72 20.98
C GLY A 207 -18.00 0.99 21.61
N SER A 208 -17.50 -0.03 20.91
CA SER A 208 -16.24 -0.68 21.26
C SER A 208 -15.60 -1.39 20.08
N VAL A 209 -14.27 -1.53 20.11
CA VAL A 209 -13.50 -2.35 19.17
C VAL A 209 -12.93 -3.54 19.94
N PRO A 210 -13.16 -4.79 19.50
CA PRO A 210 -12.69 -5.97 20.21
C PRO A 210 -11.15 -6.02 20.23
N PRO A 211 -10.54 -6.57 21.31
CA PRO A 211 -9.11 -6.83 21.35
C PRO A 211 -8.74 -7.88 20.30
N GLN A 212 -7.55 -7.76 19.72
CA GLN A 212 -6.98 -8.73 18.77
C GLN A 212 -7.94 -9.11 17.62
N GLY A 213 -8.82 -8.22 17.17
CA GLY A 213 -9.91 -8.53 16.24
C GLY A 213 -10.08 -7.53 15.10
N SER A 214 -11.04 -7.81 14.24
CA SER A 214 -11.47 -6.95 13.14
C SER A 214 -12.97 -6.69 13.26
N LEU A 215 -13.37 -5.42 13.21
CA LEU A 215 -14.75 -4.97 13.30
C LEU A 215 -15.16 -4.23 12.03
N LEU A 216 -16.22 -4.69 11.35
CA LEU A 216 -16.92 -3.90 10.35
C LEU A 216 -17.68 -2.78 11.06
N VAL A 217 -17.37 -1.53 10.74
CA VAL A 217 -17.96 -0.37 11.42
C VAL A 217 -19.16 0.16 10.66
N PHE A 218 -19.00 0.43 9.37
CA PHE A 218 -20.08 0.88 8.51
C PHE A 218 -19.70 0.69 7.04
N GLU A 219 -20.66 0.94 6.16
CA GLU A 219 -20.45 0.99 4.73
C GLU A 219 -20.91 2.32 4.16
N PHE A 220 -20.27 2.76 3.08
CA PHE A 220 -20.70 3.92 2.31
C PHE A 220 -20.69 3.61 0.80
N PRO A 221 -21.66 4.13 0.03
CA PRO A 221 -21.60 4.07 -1.41
C PRO A 221 -20.50 5.01 -1.93
N PHE A 222 -19.83 4.65 -3.00
CA PHE A 222 -18.91 5.53 -3.70
C PHE A 222 -19.19 5.53 -5.20
N GLY A 223 -19.09 6.70 -5.80
CA GLY A 223 -19.10 6.88 -7.25
C GLY A 223 -17.78 7.49 -7.71
N ASN A 224 -17.76 7.98 -8.94
CA ASN A 224 -16.55 8.57 -9.54
C ASN A 224 -16.31 10.03 -9.16
N PHE A 225 -17.10 10.59 -8.23
CA PHE A 225 -16.94 11.98 -7.82
C PHE A 225 -15.70 12.21 -6.93
N PHE A 226 -15.47 11.31 -5.98
CA PHE A 226 -14.29 11.34 -5.12
C PHE A 226 -13.22 10.41 -5.65
N HIS A 227 -11.95 10.82 -5.53
CA HIS A 227 -10.83 10.08 -6.10
C HIS A 227 -10.08 9.24 -5.07
N LEU A 228 -10.01 9.73 -3.83
CA LEU A 228 -9.41 9.00 -2.72
C LEU A 228 -10.12 9.35 -1.41
N VAL A 229 -9.93 8.46 -0.43
CA VAL A 229 -10.35 8.69 0.96
C VAL A 229 -9.19 8.50 1.91
N THR A 230 -9.18 9.27 2.99
CA THR A 230 -8.33 8.99 4.16
C THR A 230 -9.18 8.42 5.29
N LEU A 231 -8.65 7.45 6.02
CA LEU A 231 -9.32 6.79 7.13
C LEU A 231 -8.48 6.92 8.40
N ALA A 232 -9.14 7.24 9.52
CA ALA A 232 -8.48 7.37 10.81
C ALA A 232 -9.33 6.81 11.95
N VAL A 233 -8.68 6.16 12.93
CA VAL A 233 -9.27 5.90 14.25
C VAL A 233 -8.94 7.10 15.13
N LEU A 234 -9.94 7.77 15.67
CA LEU A 234 -9.78 8.91 16.56
C LEU A 234 -10.24 8.56 17.98
N ASN A 235 -9.59 9.16 18.98
CA ASN A 235 -10.16 9.24 20.32
C ASN A 235 -11.36 10.18 20.29
N SER A 236 -12.54 9.72 20.70
CA SER A 236 -13.76 10.54 20.62
C SER A 236 -13.75 11.78 21.52
N SER A 237 -12.95 11.79 22.59
CA SER A 237 -12.84 12.95 23.49
C SER A 237 -11.85 14.00 23.00
N THR A 238 -10.70 13.58 22.46
CA THR A 238 -9.63 14.51 22.06
C THR A 238 -9.63 14.82 20.56
N GLY A 239 -10.27 13.99 19.75
CA GLY A 239 -10.22 14.07 18.28
C GLY A 239 -8.86 13.68 17.68
N LEU A 240 -7.90 13.24 18.50
CA LEU A 240 -6.57 12.86 18.04
C LEU A 240 -6.53 11.43 17.47
N PRO A 241 -5.72 11.17 16.43
CA PRO A 241 -5.58 9.84 15.86
C PRO A 241 -4.90 8.87 16.85
N LEU A 242 -5.48 7.68 16.98
CA LEU A 242 -4.98 6.59 17.83
C LEU A 242 -4.08 5.60 17.06
N GLY A 243 -3.96 5.77 15.75
CA GLY A 243 -3.14 4.97 14.84
C GLY A 243 -2.81 5.77 13.58
N PRO A 244 -2.05 5.18 12.63
CA PRO A 244 -1.71 5.87 11.39
C PRO A 244 -2.97 6.19 10.58
N VAL A 245 -2.97 7.35 9.92
CA VAL A 245 -3.95 7.67 8.89
C VAL A 245 -3.68 6.74 7.69
N ASN A 246 -4.72 6.06 7.25
CA ASN A 246 -4.68 5.21 6.08
C ASN A 246 -5.29 5.93 4.86
N THR A 247 -4.91 5.53 3.66
CA THR A 247 -5.42 6.07 2.40
C THR A 247 -5.93 4.94 1.53
N HIS A 248 -7.07 5.16 0.87
CA HIS A 248 -7.61 4.26 -0.14
C HIS A 248 -7.94 5.03 -1.41
N LEU A 249 -7.54 4.50 -2.56
CA LEU A 249 -7.83 5.08 -3.86
C LEU A 249 -9.17 4.53 -4.36
N LEU A 250 -10.11 5.42 -4.67
CA LEU A 250 -11.42 5.04 -5.23
C LEU A 250 -11.36 4.96 -6.75
N THR A 251 -10.49 5.75 -7.37
CA THR A 251 -10.23 5.76 -8.80
C THR A 251 -8.76 5.48 -9.07
N LYS A 252 -8.43 5.21 -10.33
CA LYS A 252 -7.02 5.16 -10.77
C LYS A 252 -6.35 6.52 -10.55
N ILE A 253 -5.04 6.48 -10.30
CA ILE A 253 -4.22 7.69 -10.28
C ILE A 253 -4.18 8.25 -11.72
N PRO A 254 -4.51 9.53 -11.93
CA PRO A 254 -4.49 10.13 -13.25
C PRO A 254 -3.05 10.18 -13.78
N ARG A 255 -2.91 10.35 -15.10
CA ARG A 255 -1.62 10.68 -15.67
C ARG A 255 -1.27 12.10 -15.28
N LEU A 256 -0.32 12.23 -14.38
CA LEU A 256 0.19 13.51 -13.92
C LEU A 256 1.47 13.83 -14.68
N ASP A 257 1.57 15.04 -15.23
CA ASP A 257 2.85 15.62 -15.60
C ASP A 257 3.50 16.13 -14.31
N GLY A 258 4.74 15.71 -14.04
CA GLY A 258 5.48 16.16 -12.85
C GLY A 258 5.71 17.69 -12.83
N ALA A 259 5.56 18.37 -13.97
CA ALA A 259 5.55 19.83 -14.04
C ALA A 259 4.25 20.47 -13.51
N GLU A 260 3.14 19.73 -13.47
CA GLU A 260 1.81 20.18 -13.02
C GLU A 260 1.51 19.79 -11.57
N VAL A 261 2.19 18.77 -11.04
CA VAL A 261 2.11 18.41 -9.62
C VAL A 261 2.98 19.41 -8.86
N GLY A 262 2.35 20.24 -8.02
CA GLY A 262 2.99 21.36 -7.33
C GLY A 262 4.38 21.05 -6.73
N LYS A 263 5.23 22.08 -6.64
CA LYS A 263 6.60 21.93 -6.13
C LYS A 263 6.59 21.53 -4.66
N VAL A 264 7.24 20.41 -4.34
CA VAL A 264 7.55 20.04 -2.96
C VAL A 264 8.88 20.69 -2.60
N GLU A 265 8.84 21.67 -1.71
CA GLU A 265 10.04 22.32 -1.17
C GLU A 265 10.32 21.78 0.24
N VAL A 266 11.54 21.30 0.46
CA VAL A 266 12.00 20.91 1.79
C VAL A 266 12.49 22.17 2.51
N VAL A 267 11.61 22.79 3.29
CA VAL A 267 11.95 23.99 4.07
C VAL A 267 12.49 23.58 5.43
N GLY A 268 13.81 23.75 5.63
CA GLY A 268 14.43 23.62 6.95
C GLY A 268 14.72 22.18 7.40
N LEU A 269 15.65 21.50 6.73
CA LEU A 269 16.39 20.40 7.35
C LEU A 269 17.31 20.99 8.42
N LYS A 270 16.87 21.03 9.69
CA LYS A 270 17.83 21.13 10.79
C LYS A 270 18.59 19.81 10.81
N ALA A 271 19.89 19.87 10.52
CA ALA A 271 20.77 18.72 10.75
C ALA A 271 20.57 18.26 12.20
N LEU A 272 20.21 16.99 12.36
CA LEU A 272 20.21 16.28 13.63
C LEU A 272 21.66 16.01 14.06
#